data_AF-A0AAW2D1G9-F1
#
_entry.id   AF-A0AAW2D1G9-F1
#
_cell.length_a   1.000
_cell.length_b   1.000
_cell.length_c   1.000
_cell.angle_alpha   90.00
_cell.angle_beta   90.00
_cell.angle_gamma   90.00
#
_symmetry.space_group_name_H-M   'P 1'
#
loop_
_entity.id
_entity.type
_entity.pdbx_description
1 polymer ?
#
loop_
_entity_poly.entity_id
_entity_poly.type
_entity_poly.pdbx_seq_one_letter_code
_entity_poly.pdbx_strand_id
1 'polypeptide(L)'
;MLAKYLAKARENTLPTAATCIDNPFDLEEATRSSPYHMAIDQKLTGGLIDILRSNKELFQGKAKGFDMEKALLAKSIHGFEKAVSIVS
;
A
#
# COMPACT_ATOMS: atom_id res chain seq x y z
N MET A 1 -20.43 23.17 -9.63
CA MET A 1 -19.38 23.85 -10.42
C MET A 1 -18.08 23.02 -10.43
N LEU A 2 -18.19 21.73 -10.77
CA LEU A 2 -17.06 20.78 -10.86
C LEU A 2 -17.03 20.14 -12.25
N ALA A 3 -18.21 19.77 -12.75
CA ALA A 3 -18.42 19.27 -14.11
C ALA A 3 -17.88 20.21 -15.21
N LYS A 4 -17.96 21.54 -15.04
CA LYS A 4 -17.38 22.51 -15.99
C LYS A 4 -15.84 22.47 -16.03
N TYR A 5 -15.18 22.24 -14.90
CA TYR A 5 -13.72 22.13 -14.84
C TYR A 5 -13.24 20.80 -15.43
N LEU A 6 -13.94 19.71 -15.12
CA LEU A 6 -13.64 18.38 -15.67
C LEU A 6 -13.86 18.33 -17.19
N ALA A 7 -14.92 18.99 -17.70
CA ALA A 7 -15.17 19.10 -19.13
C ALA A 7 -14.09 19.91 -19.86
N LYS A 8 -13.58 20.99 -19.25
CA LYS A 8 -12.51 21.83 -19.83
C LYS A 8 -11.16 21.12 -19.90
N ALA A 9 -10.87 20.22 -18.95
CA ALA A 9 -9.66 19.39 -18.97
C ALA A 9 -9.74 18.25 -20.01
N ARG A 10 -10.96 17.83 -20.40
CA ARG A 10 -11.19 16.73 -21.35
C ARG A 10 -10.75 17.04 -22.79
N GLU A 11 -10.68 18.31 -23.18
CA GLU A 11 -10.21 18.71 -24.51
C GLU A 11 -8.68 18.59 -24.65
N ASN A 12 -7.94 18.64 -23.54
CA ASN A 12 -6.47 18.66 -23.53
C ASN A 12 -5.84 17.38 -22.98
N THR A 13 -6.61 16.53 -22.31
CA THR A 13 -6.11 15.31 -21.67
C THR A 13 -6.80 14.10 -22.29
N LEU A 14 -6.00 13.20 -22.87
CA LEU A 14 -6.49 11.95 -23.46
C LEU A 14 -7.46 11.25 -22.48
N PRO A 15 -8.61 10.72 -22.93
CA PRO A 15 -9.54 9.94 -22.10
C PRO A 15 -8.86 8.83 -21.29
N THR A 16 -7.69 8.37 -21.77
CA THR A 16 -6.77 7.46 -21.10
C THR A 16 -6.36 7.93 -19.69
N ALA A 17 -6.16 9.23 -19.46
CA ALA A 17 -5.77 9.74 -18.13
C ALA A 17 -6.87 9.63 -17.07
N ALA A 18 -8.15 9.57 -17.49
CA ALA A 18 -9.27 9.34 -16.57
C ALA A 18 -9.45 7.85 -16.23
N THR A 19 -9.02 6.95 -17.13
CA THR A 19 -8.94 5.51 -16.88
C THR A 19 -7.64 5.09 -16.20
N CYS A 20 -6.58 5.89 -16.27
CA CYS A 20 -5.30 5.71 -15.57
C CYS A 20 -5.25 6.44 -14.22
N ILE A 21 -6.40 6.74 -13.62
CA ILE A 21 -6.42 6.95 -12.17
C ILE A 21 -6.36 5.55 -11.57
N ASP A 22 -5.15 4.98 -11.60
CA ASP A 22 -4.85 3.81 -10.80
C ASP A 22 -5.29 4.10 -9.36
N ASN A 23 -5.80 3.07 -8.69
CA ASN A 23 -6.28 3.18 -7.33
C ASN A 23 -5.21 3.93 -6.50
N PRO A 24 -5.51 5.13 -5.95
CA PRO A 24 -4.51 5.90 -5.21
C PRO A 24 -4.09 5.23 -3.89
N PHE A 25 -4.74 4.12 -3.55
CA PHE A 25 -4.42 3.24 -2.43
C PHE A 25 -3.79 1.92 -2.87
N ASP A 26 -3.50 1.72 -4.16
CA ASP A 26 -2.73 0.58 -4.64
C ASP A 26 -1.27 0.78 -4.25
N LEU A 27 -0.92 0.14 -3.14
CA LEU A 27 0.38 0.31 -2.50
C LEU A 27 1.51 -0.31 -3.34
N GLU A 28 1.20 -1.30 -4.18
CA GLU A 28 2.17 -1.90 -5.10
C GLU A 28 2.50 -0.91 -6.21
N GLU A 29 1.50 -0.38 -6.92
CA GLU A 29 1.74 0.53 -8.04
C GLU A 29 2.25 1.92 -7.59
N ALA A 30 1.78 2.40 -6.42
CA ALA A 30 2.24 3.65 -5.83
C ALA A 30 3.71 3.59 -5.38
N THR A 31 4.22 2.41 -5.06
CA THR A 31 5.63 2.24 -4.72
C THR A 31 6.47 1.97 -5.96
N ARG A 32 6.04 1.12 -6.89
CA ARG A 32 6.84 0.62 -8.04
C ARG A 32 7.40 1.68 -9.00
N SER A 33 6.70 2.80 -9.17
CA SER A 33 6.95 3.76 -10.26
C SER A 33 7.84 4.95 -9.86
N SER A 34 8.18 5.12 -8.57
CA SER A 34 8.95 6.29 -8.13
C SER A 34 10.47 6.02 -8.02
N PRO A 35 11.34 7.02 -8.32
CA PRO A 35 12.78 6.92 -8.08
C PRO A 35 13.12 6.65 -6.60
N TYR A 36 12.17 6.94 -5.70
CA TYR A 36 12.29 6.79 -4.25
C TYR A 36 11.58 5.55 -3.72
N HIS A 37 11.18 4.62 -4.59
CA HIS A 37 10.37 3.45 -4.21
C HIS A 37 10.97 2.68 -3.05
N MET A 38 12.29 2.43 -3.05
CA MET A 38 12.97 1.73 -1.97
C MET A 38 12.93 2.51 -0.65
N ALA A 39 13.12 3.83 -0.69
CA ALA A 39 13.11 4.66 0.51
C ALA A 39 11.70 4.78 1.11
N ILE A 40 10.68 4.88 0.25
CA ILE A 40 9.27 4.91 0.65
C ILE A 40 8.85 3.55 1.19
N ASP A 41 9.18 2.47 0.49
CA ASP A 41 8.91 1.09 0.90
C ASP A 41 9.52 0.77 2.27
N GLN A 42 10.79 1.10 2.49
CA GLN A 42 11.44 0.90 3.79
C GLN A 42 10.80 1.72 4.91
N LYS A 43 10.49 3.00 4.65
CA LYS A 43 9.86 3.88 5.66
C LYS A 43 8.47 3.38 6.06
N LEU A 44 7.65 2.99 5.08
CA LEU A 44 6.32 2.44 5.32
C LEU A 44 6.40 1.08 6.02
N THR A 45 7.32 0.21 5.60
CA THR A 45 7.56 -1.10 6.25
C THR A 45 7.93 -0.91 7.72
N GLY A 46 8.81 0.04 8.04
CA GLY A 46 9.17 0.36 9.42
C GLY A 46 7.95 0.78 10.26
N GLY A 47 7.11 1.67 9.72
CA GLY A 47 5.87 2.08 10.38
C GLY A 47 4.88 0.94 10.61
N LEU A 48 4.72 0.04 9.64
CA LEU A 48 3.87 -1.14 9.77
C LEU A 48 4.39 -2.11 10.84
N ILE A 49 5.72 -2.32 10.90
CA ILE A 49 6.36 -3.13 11.94
C ILE A 49 6.14 -2.51 13.32
N ASP A 50 6.27 -1.19 13.46
CA ASP A 50 6.08 -0.51 14.73
C ASP A 50 4.63 -0.61 15.21
N ILE A 51 3.65 -0.42 14.30
CA ILE A 51 2.23 -0.63 14.60
C ILE A 51 1.99 -2.07 15.07
N LEU A 52 2.53 -3.07 14.36
CA LEU A 52 2.38 -4.48 14.70
C LEU A 52 2.99 -4.79 16.08
N ARG A 53 4.19 -4.26 16.36
CA ARG A 53 4.89 -4.44 17.63
C ARG A 53 4.13 -3.81 18.79
N SER A 54 3.62 -2.59 18.62
CA SER A 54 2.86 -1.87 19.65
C SER A 54 1.50 -2.52 19.96
N ASN A 55 0.96 -3.31 19.04
CA ASN A 55 -0.37 -3.91 19.16
C ASN A 55 -0.32 -5.45 19.22
N LYS A 56 0.81 -6.02 19.65
CA LYS A 56 1.09 -7.47 19.58
C LYS A 56 -0.06 -8.34 20.12
N GLU A 57 -0.67 -7.94 21.23
CA GLU A 57 -1.76 -8.67 21.88
C GLU A 57 -3.02 -8.78 21.01
N LEU A 58 -3.32 -7.75 20.21
CA LEU A 58 -4.45 -7.76 19.26
C LEU A 58 -4.27 -8.82 18.16
N PHE A 59 -3.02 -9.15 17.85
CA PHE A 59 -2.64 -10.05 16.76
C PHE A 59 -2.23 -11.45 17.26
N GLN A 60 -1.84 -11.61 18.53
CA GLN A 60 -1.50 -12.92 19.13
C GLN A 60 -2.74 -13.75 19.50
N GLY A 61 -3.86 -13.12 19.83
CA GLY A 61 -5.04 -13.80 20.38
C GLY A 61 -5.98 -14.46 19.37
N LYS A 62 -5.75 -14.33 18.05
CA LYS A 62 -6.63 -14.91 17.01
C LYS A 62 -5.86 -15.89 16.15
N ALA A 63 -6.37 -17.13 16.05
CA ALA A 63 -5.90 -18.18 15.14
C ALA A 63 -6.09 -17.79 13.66
N LYS A 64 -5.38 -16.76 13.21
CA LYS A 64 -5.63 -16.07 11.93
C LYS A 64 -4.71 -16.52 10.80
N GLY A 65 -3.91 -17.58 10.95
CA GLY A 65 -2.98 -18.01 9.89
C GLY A 65 -1.88 -16.98 9.59
N PHE A 66 -1.67 -16.06 10.54
CA PHE A 66 -0.71 -14.97 10.44
C PHE A 66 0.66 -15.39 10.99
N ASP A 67 1.74 -15.13 10.23
CA ASP A 67 3.11 -15.31 10.72
C ASP A 67 3.68 -13.98 11.24
N MET A 68 3.51 -13.78 12.55
CA MET A 68 3.95 -12.56 13.23
C MET A 68 5.46 -12.39 13.24
N GLU A 69 6.22 -13.47 13.41
CA GLU A 69 7.68 -13.38 13.44
C GLU A 69 8.21 -12.97 12.07
N LYS A 70 7.65 -13.56 11.01
CA LYS A 70 8.00 -13.21 9.63
C LYS A 70 7.62 -11.78 9.26
N ALA A 71 6.48 -11.28 9.74
CA ALA A 71 6.07 -9.91 9.51
C ALA A 71 6.98 -8.89 10.22
N LEU A 72 7.44 -9.19 11.45
CA LEU A 72 8.38 -8.32 12.17
C LEU A 72 9.78 -8.28 11.54
N LEU A 73 10.13 -9.29 10.73
CA LEU A 73 11.39 -9.38 9.99
C LEU A 73 11.28 -8.86 8.55
N ALA A 74 10.11 -8.36 8.14
CA ALA A 74 9.89 -7.89 6.78
C ALA A 74 10.81 -6.69 6.45
N LYS A 75 11.35 -6.70 5.23
CA LYS A 75 12.20 -5.61 4.69
C LYS A 75 11.51 -4.77 3.63
N SER A 76 10.33 -5.18 3.21
CA SER A 76 9.49 -4.50 2.24
C SER A 76 8.02 -4.67 2.59
N ILE A 77 7.19 -3.79 2.05
CA ILE A 77 5.75 -3.80 2.23
C ILE A 77 5.18 -5.13 1.72
N HIS A 78 5.59 -5.56 0.53
CA HIS A 78 5.14 -6.83 -0.04
C HIS A 78 5.51 -8.03 0.84
N GLY A 79 6.72 -8.02 1.43
CA GLY A 79 7.13 -9.06 2.37
C GLY A 79 6.30 -9.07 3.65
N PHE A 80 5.96 -7.87 4.17
CA PHE A 80 5.07 -7.71 5.32
C PHE A 80 3.66 -8.18 4.99
N GLU A 81 3.08 -7.73 3.88
CA GLU A 81 1.75 -8.10 3.39
C GLU A 81 1.62 -9.61 3.24
N LYS A 82 2.58 -10.27 2.59
CA LYS A 82 2.58 -11.72 2.43
C LYS A 82 2.66 -12.47 3.77
N ALA A 83 3.30 -11.88 4.77
CA ALA A 83 3.33 -12.46 6.11
C ALA A 83 2.00 -12.27 6.86
N VAL A 84 1.30 -11.14 6.64
CA VAL A 84 -0.03 -10.83 7.23
C VAL A 84 -1.23 -11.39 6.47
N SER A 85 -1.05 -11.76 5.19
CA SER A 85 -2.15 -12.22 4.35
C SER A 85 -2.63 -13.60 4.78
N ILE A 86 -3.95 -13.70 4.91
CA ILE A 86 -4.68 -14.94 5.23
C ILE A 86 -5.19 -15.60 3.94
N VAL A 87 -5.16 -14.87 2.82
CA VAL A 87 -5.60 -15.34 1.50
C VAL A 87 -4.35 -15.74 0.71
N SER A 88 -4.33 -17.00 0.25
CA SER A 88 -3.27 -17.58 -0.60
C SER A 88 -3.39 -17.11 -2.04
#